data_AF-A0A9E1PPM7-F1
#
_entry.id   AF-A0A9E1PPM7-F1
#
_cell.length_a   1.000
_cell.length_b   1.000
_cell.length_c   1.000
_cell.angle_alpha   90.00
_cell.angle_beta   90.00
_cell.angle_gamma   90.00
#
_symmetry.space_group_name_H-M   'P 1'
#
loop_
_entity.id
_entity.type
_entity.pdbx_description
1 polymer ?
#
loop_
_entity_poly.entity_id
_entity_poly.type
_entity_poly.pdbx_seq_one_letter_code
_entity_poly.pdbx_strand_id
1 'polypeptide(L)'
;MTSFTPREIVSELDRYIIGQNDAKRAVAVALRNRWRRQQLDDDLREEVLPKNILMIGPTGVGKTEISRRLAKLAQAPFIKVEATKFTEVGYVGRDVEQMIRDLVEIAIHMVREKMRKQVVAKAEILA
;
A
#
# COMPACT_ATOMS: atom_id res chain seq x y z
N MET A 1 -8.52 -2.72 9.90
CA MET A 1 -7.07 -2.51 9.68
C MET A 1 -6.35 -2.85 10.96
N THR A 2 -5.23 -3.58 10.88
CA THR A 2 -4.35 -3.81 12.04
C THR A 2 -3.90 -2.47 12.61
N SER A 3 -4.13 -2.25 13.90
CA SER A 3 -3.82 -0.99 14.58
C SER A 3 -2.32 -0.93 14.94
N PHE A 4 -1.46 -0.90 13.92
CA PHE A 4 -0.05 -0.67 14.18
C PHE A 4 0.18 0.80 14.58
N THR A 5 0.99 0.99 15.60
CA THR A 5 1.56 2.29 15.95
C THR A 5 2.66 2.65 14.96
N PRO A 6 3.00 3.95 14.79
CA PRO A 6 4.10 4.35 13.92
C PRO A 6 5.43 3.66 14.26
N ARG A 7 5.70 3.39 15.55
CA ARG A 7 6.92 2.71 15.99
C ARG A 7 6.96 1.24 15.53
N GLU A 8 5.85 0.52 15.64
CA GLU A 8 5.75 -0.86 15.16
C GLU A 8 5.90 -0.94 13.64
N ILE A 9 5.32 0.00 12.90
CA ILE A 9 5.49 0.07 11.43
C ILE A 9 6.96 0.27 11.07
N VAL A 10 7.65 1.22 11.72
CA VAL A 10 9.08 1.45 11.49
C VAL A 10 9.90 0.20 11.82
N SER A 11 9.64 -0.42 12.97
CA SER A 11 10.33 -1.65 13.40
C SER A 11 10.14 -2.80 12.41
N GLU A 12 8.96 -2.95 11.82
CA GLU A 12 8.73 -3.99 10.81
C GLU A 12 9.44 -3.66 9.49
N LEU A 13 9.51 -2.37 9.10
CA LEU A 13 10.29 -1.93 7.94
C LEU A 13 11.80 -2.10 8.15
N ASP A 14 12.30 -1.93 9.38
CA ASP A 14 13.71 -2.11 9.73
C ASP A 14 14.23 -3.53 9.46
N ARG A 15 13.34 -4.53 9.48
CA ARG A 15 13.69 -5.94 9.17
C ARG A 15 14.08 -6.15 7.70
N TYR A 16 13.70 -5.25 6.82
CA TYR A 16 13.86 -5.40 5.37
C TYR A 16 14.65 -4.27 4.72
N ILE A 17 14.64 -3.08 5.31
CA ILE A 17 15.27 -1.88 4.75
C ILE A 17 16.30 -1.39 5.77
N ILE A 18 17.56 -1.22 5.37
CA ILE A 18 18.60 -0.67 6.23
C ILE A 18 18.62 0.85 6.07
N GLY A 19 18.68 1.60 7.18
CA GLY A 19 18.70 3.08 7.16
C GLY A 19 17.36 3.70 6.71
N GLN A 20 17.40 4.83 5.99
CA GLN A 20 16.20 5.53 5.47
C GLN A 20 15.16 5.91 6.55
N ASN A 21 15.62 6.30 7.73
CA ASN A 21 14.78 6.51 8.92
C ASN A 21 13.65 7.52 8.67
N ASP A 22 13.93 8.61 7.96
CA ASP A 22 12.91 9.64 7.69
C ASP A 22 11.84 9.15 6.72
N ALA A 23 12.23 8.39 5.69
CA ALA A 23 11.28 7.78 4.76
C ALA A 23 10.38 6.77 5.47
N LYS A 24 10.95 5.92 6.33
CA LYS A 24 10.19 4.96 7.17
C LYS A 24 9.21 5.67 8.10
N ARG A 25 9.65 6.74 8.77
CA ARG A 25 8.80 7.56 9.64
C ARG A 25 7.65 8.20 8.86
N ALA A 26 7.94 8.79 7.70
CA ALA A 26 6.94 9.43 6.85
C ALA A 26 5.84 8.45 6.43
N VAL A 27 6.22 7.26 5.95
CA VAL A 27 5.23 6.25 5.53
C VAL A 27 4.45 5.67 6.72
N ALA A 28 5.09 5.51 7.88
CA ALA A 28 4.43 5.04 9.09
C ALA A 28 3.36 6.01 9.59
N VAL A 29 3.65 7.32 9.55
CA VAL A 29 2.68 8.37 9.89
C VAL A 29 1.53 8.39 8.89
N ALA A 30 1.82 8.30 7.58
CA ALA A 30 0.76 8.29 6.56
C ALA A 30 -0.19 7.08 6.73
N LEU A 31 0.35 5.89 7.02
CA LEU A 31 -0.47 4.71 7.30
C LEU A 31 -1.28 4.88 8.59
N ARG A 32 -0.67 5.39 9.67
CA ARG A 32 -1.38 5.66 10.94
C ARG A 32 -2.49 6.69 10.77
N ASN A 33 -2.30 7.70 9.93
CA ASN A 33 -3.32 8.70 9.65
C ASN A 33 -4.54 8.11 8.94
N ARG A 34 -4.39 7.05 8.13
CA ARG A 34 -5.54 6.32 7.57
C ARG A 34 -6.37 5.64 8.67
N TRP A 35 -5.70 5.03 9.65
CA TRP A 35 -6.40 4.46 10.81
C TRP A 35 -7.09 5.55 11.65
N ARG A 36 -6.41 6.67 11.92
CA ARG A 36 -6.98 7.81 12.66
C ARG A 36 -8.23 8.37 11.96
N ARG A 37 -8.18 8.52 10.63
CA ARG A 37 -9.33 8.95 9.83
C ARG A 37 -10.55 8.03 10.00
N GLN A 38 -10.34 6.72 10.13
CA GLN A 38 -11.44 5.76 10.38
C GLN A 38 -12.07 5.91 11.77
N GLN A 39 -11.42 6.59 12.70
CA GLN A 39 -11.94 6.85 14.05
C GLN A 39 -12.67 8.20 14.15
N LEU A 40 -12.67 9.01 13.08
CA LEU A 40 -13.39 10.28 13.06
C LEU A 40 -14.87 10.05 12.73
N ASP A 41 -15.72 10.97 13.17
CA ASP A 41 -17.12 11.05 12.76
C ASP A 41 -17.24 11.27 11.25
N ASP A 42 -18.38 10.88 10.67
CA ASP A 42 -18.55 10.79 9.22
C ASP A 42 -18.35 12.15 8.53
N ASP A 43 -18.91 13.23 9.08
CA ASP A 43 -18.76 14.60 8.56
C ASP A 43 -17.29 15.03 8.48
N LEU A 44 -16.50 14.74 9.52
CA LEU A 44 -15.08 15.11 9.55
C LEU A 44 -14.21 14.14 8.73
N ARG A 45 -14.67 12.90 8.54
CA ARG A 45 -13.93 11.87 7.80
C ARG A 45 -13.80 12.18 6.31
N GLU A 46 -14.80 12.84 5.72
CA GLU A 46 -14.76 13.25 4.31
C GLU A 46 -13.75 14.37 4.07
N GLU A 47 -13.64 15.31 5.02
CA GLU A 47 -12.70 16.44 4.96
C GLU A 47 -11.22 16.03 5.09
N VAL A 48 -10.93 14.88 5.70
CA VAL A 48 -9.55 14.42 5.91
C VAL A 48 -9.03 13.63 4.70
N LEU A 49 -8.29 14.33 3.85
CA LEU A 49 -7.62 13.72 2.69
C LEU A 49 -6.36 12.92 3.05
N PRO A 50 -6.03 11.86 2.28
CA PRO A 50 -4.77 11.14 2.42
C PRO A 50 -3.54 12.05 2.23
N LYS A 51 -2.51 11.83 3.05
CA LYS A 51 -1.22 12.51 2.91
C LYS A 51 -0.33 11.74 1.94
N ASN A 52 -0.30 12.18 0.68
CA ASN A 52 0.56 11.63 -0.36
C ASN A 52 2.04 11.95 -0.05
N ILE A 53 2.94 11.06 -0.49
CA ILE A 53 4.38 11.14 -0.17
C ILE A 53 5.18 11.21 -1.46
N LEU A 54 6.09 12.18 -1.53
CA LEU A 54 7.13 12.26 -2.55
C LEU A 54 8.46 11.79 -1.94
N MET A 55 9.02 10.69 -2.45
CA MET A 55 10.33 10.19 -2.02
C MET A 55 11.43 10.68 -2.96
N ILE A 56 12.38 11.46 -2.44
CA ILE A 56 13.51 12.00 -3.19
C ILE A 56 14.78 11.25 -2.79
N GLY A 57 15.56 10.79 -3.77
CA GLY A 57 16.84 10.11 -3.54
C GLY A 57 17.33 9.34 -4.78
N PRO A 58 18.58 8.84 -4.78
CA PRO A 58 19.15 8.13 -5.92
C PRO A 58 18.49 6.75 -6.14
N THR A 59 18.75 6.12 -7.28
CA THR A 59 18.28 4.75 -7.57
C THR A 59 18.90 3.75 -6.58
N GLY A 60 18.22 2.62 -6.32
CA GLY A 60 18.75 1.56 -5.46
C GLY A 60 18.66 1.77 -3.94
N VAL A 61 18.35 2.98 -3.44
CA VAL A 61 18.32 3.25 -1.98
C VAL A 61 17.11 2.72 -1.20
N GLY A 62 16.21 1.97 -1.85
CA GLY A 62 15.07 1.32 -1.18
C GLY A 62 13.73 2.07 -1.25
N LYS A 63 13.59 3.15 -2.03
CA LYS A 63 12.31 3.88 -2.20
C LYS A 63 11.13 2.95 -2.52
N THR A 64 11.28 2.12 -3.55
CA THR A 64 10.25 1.16 -3.98
C THR A 64 10.02 0.07 -2.95
N GLU A 65 11.08 -0.37 -2.26
CA GLU A 65 10.99 -1.45 -1.27
C GLU A 65 10.24 -1.00 -0.02
N ILE A 66 10.45 0.24 0.44
CA ILE A 66 9.67 0.84 1.54
C ILE A 66 8.17 0.79 1.22
N SER A 67 7.77 1.27 0.03
CA SER A 67 6.36 1.27 -0.38
C SER A 67 5.79 -0.15 -0.52
N ARG A 68 6.55 -1.08 -1.11
CA ARG A 68 6.16 -2.49 -1.27
C ARG A 68 5.95 -3.17 0.09
N ARG A 69 6.90 -2.99 1.03
CA ARG A 69 6.84 -3.58 2.37
C ARG A 69 5.70 -3.00 3.19
N LEU A 70 5.50 -1.69 3.11
CA LEU A 70 4.38 -1.02 3.75
C LEU A 70 3.04 -1.59 3.29
N ALA A 71 2.85 -1.78 1.98
CA ALA A 71 1.62 -2.36 1.45
C ALA A 71 1.41 -3.80 1.90
N LYS A 72 2.48 -4.62 1.92
CA LYS A 72 2.43 -5.99 2.45
C LYS A 72 2.04 -6.02 3.93
N LEU A 73 2.63 -5.14 4.75
CA LEU A 73 2.31 -4.99 6.17
C LEU A 73 0.86 -4.58 6.39
N ALA A 74 0.37 -3.64 5.60
CA ALA A 74 -1.01 -3.17 5.65
C ALA A 74 -2.03 -4.13 5.02
N GLN A 75 -1.58 -5.25 4.43
CA GLN A 75 -2.39 -6.15 3.61
C GLN A 75 -3.20 -5.38 2.55
N ALA A 76 -2.56 -4.41 1.91
CA ALA A 76 -3.17 -3.52 0.94
C ALA A 76 -2.76 -3.89 -0.50
N PRO A 77 -3.65 -3.71 -1.49
CA PRO A 77 -3.27 -3.85 -2.89
C PRO A 77 -2.20 -2.82 -3.26
N PHE A 78 -1.25 -3.23 -4.10
CA PHE A 78 -0.07 -2.42 -4.44
C PHE A 78 0.29 -2.56 -5.91
N ILE A 79 0.56 -1.43 -6.56
CA ILE A 79 1.01 -1.36 -7.95
C ILE A 79 2.22 -0.42 -8.07
N LYS A 80 3.19 -0.80 -8.92
CA LYS A 80 4.30 0.06 -9.33
C LYS A 80 4.07 0.48 -10.78
N VAL A 81 3.99 1.78 -11.03
CA VAL A 81 3.85 2.33 -12.38
C VAL A 81 4.97 3.33 -12.65
N GLU A 82 5.41 3.42 -13.91
CA GLU A 82 6.42 4.39 -14.36
C GLU A 82 5.71 5.53 -15.06
N ALA A 83 5.95 6.77 -14.61
CA ALA A 83 5.24 7.95 -15.10
C ALA A 83 5.50 8.23 -16.59
N THR A 84 6.70 7.94 -17.08
CA THR A 84 7.09 8.18 -18.48
C THR A 84 6.25 7.38 -19.48
N LYS A 85 5.65 6.26 -19.05
CA LYS A 85 4.75 5.45 -19.88
C LYS A 85 3.46 6.17 -20.29
N PHE A 86 3.14 7.29 -19.65
CA PHE A 86 1.96 8.11 -19.95
C PHE A 86 2.30 9.40 -20.70
N THR A 87 3.59 9.70 -20.89
CA THR A 87 4.06 10.92 -21.56
C THR A 87 4.75 10.67 -22.89
N GLU A 88 5.11 9.42 -23.20
CA GLU A 88 5.77 9.07 -24.47
C GLU A 88 4.82 9.35 -25.66
N VAL A 89 5.25 10.30 -26.49
CA VAL A 89 4.51 10.81 -27.65
C VAL A 89 4.33 9.68 -28.65
N GLY A 90 3.09 9.24 -28.84
CA GLY A 90 2.72 8.33 -29.92
C GLY A 90 2.41 6.89 -29.50
N TYR A 91 1.41 6.69 -28.63
CA TYR A 91 0.53 5.53 -28.75
C TYR A 91 -0.80 5.80 -28.05
N VAL A 92 -1.91 5.47 -28.69
CA VAL A 92 -3.30 5.66 -28.22
C VAL A 92 -3.66 4.74 -27.02
N GLY A 93 -2.68 4.16 -26.30
CA GLY A 93 -2.88 2.90 -25.60
C GLY A 93 -2.70 2.85 -24.08
N ARG A 94 -2.19 3.87 -23.38
CA ARG A 94 -2.09 3.81 -21.91
C ARG A 94 -2.75 5.02 -21.26
N ASP A 95 -4.02 4.82 -20.95
CA ASP A 95 -4.84 5.70 -20.16
C ASP A 95 -4.43 5.65 -18.67
N VAL A 96 -4.41 6.81 -18.00
CA VAL A 96 -4.12 6.93 -16.56
C VAL A 96 -5.10 6.14 -15.71
N GLU A 97 -6.33 5.93 -16.18
CA GLU A 97 -7.31 5.08 -15.50
C GLU A 97 -6.87 3.62 -15.41
N GLN A 98 -5.96 3.17 -16.30
CA GLN A 98 -5.42 1.82 -16.25
C GLN A 98 -4.72 1.54 -14.91
N MET A 99 -4.11 2.56 -14.29
CA MET A 99 -3.49 2.42 -12.96
C MET A 99 -4.49 1.98 -11.90
N ILE A 100 -5.73 2.47 -11.98
CA ILE A 100 -6.81 2.11 -11.06
C ILE A 100 -7.39 0.75 -11.42
N ARG A 101 -7.58 0.46 -12.72
CA ARG A 101 -8.04 -0.86 -13.20
C ARG A 101 -7.12 -1.99 -12.70
N ASP A 102 -5.82 -1.84 -12.90
CA ASP A 102 -4.81 -2.82 -12.46
C ASP A 102 -4.79 -2.97 -10.92
N LEU A 103 -4.93 -1.86 -10.18
CA LEU A 103 -4.97 -1.89 -8.71
C LEU A 103 -6.20 -2.66 -8.20
N VAL A 104 -7.36 -2.47 -8.82
CA VAL A 104 -8.60 -3.17 -8.49
C VAL A 104 -8.47 -4.67 -8.80
N GLU A 105 -7.88 -5.03 -9.93
CA GLU A 105 -7.64 -6.44 -10.28
C GLU A 105 -6.76 -7.15 -9.23
N ILE A 106 -5.67 -6.50 -8.80
CA ILE A 106 -4.81 -7.00 -7.72
C ILE A 106 -5.61 -7.16 -6.41
N ALA A 107 -6.48 -6.20 -6.08
CA ALA A 107 -7.32 -6.29 -4.89
C ALA A 107 -8.30 -7.47 -4.95
N ILE A 108 -8.96 -7.69 -6.10
CA ILE A 108 -9.87 -8.81 -6.32
C ILE A 108 -9.13 -10.15 -6.15
N HIS A 109 -7.96 -10.28 -6.77
CA HIS A 109 -7.13 -11.47 -6.64
C HIS A 109 -6.75 -11.73 -5.18
N MET A 110 -6.32 -10.69 -4.46
CA MET A 110 -5.94 -10.78 -3.05
C MET A 110 -7.10 -11.24 -2.15
N VAL A 111 -8.32 -10.76 -2.41
CA VAL A 111 -9.53 -11.17 -1.68
C VAL A 111 -9.93 -12.61 -2.01
N ARG A 112 -9.89 -13.00 -3.30
CA ARG A 112 -10.18 -14.38 -3.74
C ARG A 112 -9.26 -15.39 -3.08
N GLU A 113 -7.96 -15.12 -3.06
CA GLU A 113 -6.97 -15.98 -2.40
C GLU A 113 -7.21 -16.09 -0.89
N LYS A 114 -7.56 -14.98 -0.23
CA LYS A 114 -7.91 -14.99 1.19
C LYS A 114 -9.14 -15.86 1.46
N MET A 115 -10.21 -15.71 0.67
CA MET A 115 -11.45 -16.48 0.82
C MET A 115 -11.22 -17.97 0.54
N ARG A 116 -10.45 -18.32 -0.50
CA ARG A 116 -10.12 -19.70 -0.83
C ARG A 116 -9.42 -20.41 0.34
N LYS A 117 -8.43 -19.76 0.96
CA LYS A 117 -7.73 -20.30 2.13
C LYS A 117 -8.66 -20.55 3.32
N GLN A 118 -9.66 -19.69 3.54
CA GLN A 118 -10.63 -19.88 4.62
C GLN A 118 -11.51 -21.11 4.41
N VAL A 119 -11.88 -21.43 3.16
CA VAL A 119 -12.71 -22.59 2.85
C VAL A 119 -11.89 -23.88 2.88
N VAL A 120 -10.65 -23.88 2.37
CA VAL A 120 -9.74 -25.05 2.47
C VAL A 120 -9.51 -25.44 3.92
N ALA A 121 -9.20 -24.48 4.79
CA ALA A 121 -9.01 -24.76 6.21
C ALA A 121 -10.28 -25.35 6.87
N LYS A 122 -11.48 -24.89 6.48
CA LYS A 122 -12.74 -25.47 6.96
C LYS A 122 -12.96 -26.89 6.42
N ALA A 123 -12.61 -27.15 5.16
CA ALA A 123 -12.73 -28.45 4.55
C ALA A 123 -11.79 -29.48 5.19
N GLU A 124 -10.55 -29.08 5.51
CA GLU A 124 -9.57 -29.93 6.22
C GLU A 124 -10.00 -30.27 7.66
N ILE A 125 -10.72 -29.37 8.34
CA ILE A 125 -11.24 -29.62 9.69
C ILE A 125 -12.46 -30.57 9.68
N LEU A 126 -13.21 -30.59 8.58
CA LEU A 126 -14.44 -31.38 8.44
C LEU A 126 -14.22 -32.78 7.82
N ALA A 127 -13.00 -33.06 7.35
CA ALA A 127 -12.57 -34.35 6.79
C ALA A 127 -11.92 -35.22 7.87
#